data_AF-A0A6A8V5V8-F1
#
_entry.id   AF-A0A6A8V5V8-F1
#
_cell.length_a   1.000
_cell.length_b   1.000
_cell.length_c   1.000
_cell.angle_alpha   90.00
_cell.angle_beta   90.00
_cell.angle_gamma   90.00
#
_symmetry.space_group_name_H-M   'P 1'
#
loop_
_entity.id
_entity.type
_entity.pdbx_description
1 polymer ?
#
loop_
_entity_poly.entity_id
_entity_poly.type
_entity_poly.pdbx_seq_one_letter_code
_entity_poly.pdbx_strand_id
1 'polypeptide(L)' 'MNNSITIKQYTDIPLLKSAVNELNTDIKNNPGLKYEIVGYSICKDETFCTTVSSILVRWEGTPFQK' A
#
# COMPACT_ATOMS: atom_id res chain seq x y z
N MET A 1 12.75 21.91 -6.35
CA MET A 1 11.64 21.69 -5.38
C MET A 1 11.90 20.35 -4.71
N ASN A 2 11.99 20.29 -3.39
CA ASN A 2 12.03 19.00 -2.69
C ASN A 2 10.63 18.41 -2.78
N ASN A 3 10.44 17.40 -3.64
CA ASN A 3 9.23 16.59 -3.59
C ASN A 3 9.24 15.89 -2.23
N SER A 4 8.19 16.06 -1.42
CA SER A 4 8.08 15.27 -0.19
C SER A 4 8.03 13.79 -0.56
N ILE A 5 8.51 12.94 0.34
CA ILE A 5 8.47 11.49 0.13
C ILE A 5 7.63 10.91 1.25
N THR A 6 6.64 10.11 0.89
CA THR A 6 5.78 9.40 1.84
C THR A 6 5.92 7.89 1.61
N ILE A 7 6.19 7.12 2.66
CA ILE A 7 6.16 5.66 2.59
C ILE A 7 4.86 5.19 3.24
N LYS A 8 4.10 4.34 2.54
CA LYS A 8 2.90 3.69 3.07
C LYS A 8 2.99 2.19 2.88
N GLN A 9 2.62 1.44 3.92
CA GLN A 9 2.44 0.00 3.86
C GLN A 9 0.95 -0.31 3.66
N TYR A 10 0.68 -1.20 2.71
CA TYR A 10 -0.63 -1.79 2.44
C TYR A 10 -0.58 -3.23 2.90
N THR A 11 -1.48 -3.62 3.80
CA THR A 11 -1.48 -4.96 4.39
C THR A 11 -2.86 -5.57 4.24
N ASP A 12 -2.92 -6.83 3.80
CA ASP A 12 -4.17 -7.58 3.84
C ASP A 12 -4.64 -7.72 5.29
N ILE A 13 -5.94 -7.58 5.51
CA ILE A 13 -6.59 -7.93 6.76
C ILE A 13 -7.58 -9.03 6.42
N PRO A 14 -7.40 -10.27 6.93
CA PRO A 14 -8.28 -11.38 6.62
C PRO A 14 -9.75 -11.00 6.72
N LEU A 15 -10.53 -11.32 5.69
CA LEU A 15 -11.97 -11.05 5.57
C LEU A 15 -12.40 -9.57 5.52
N LEU A 16 -11.47 -8.61 5.60
CA LEU A 16 -11.80 -7.19 5.70
C LEU A 16 -11.18 -6.33 4.59
N LYS A 17 -9.88 -6.51 4.33
CA LYS A 17 -9.10 -5.57 3.54
C LYS A 17 -8.10 -6.29 2.66
N SER A 18 -7.95 -5.84 1.43
CA SER A 18 -6.88 -6.28 0.54
C SER A 18 -5.88 -5.14 0.31
N ALA A 19 -4.60 -5.44 0.52
CA ALA A 19 -3.48 -4.56 0.24
C ALA A 19 -3.52 -4.04 -1.20
N VAL A 20 -3.77 -4.94 -2.15
CA VAL A 20 -3.86 -4.62 -3.59
C VAL A 20 -5.06 -3.71 -3.87
N ASN A 21 -6.22 -3.99 -3.30
CA ASN A 21 -7.41 -3.15 -3.53
C ASN A 21 -7.24 -1.75 -2.94
N GLU A 22 -6.65 -1.64 -1.75
CA GLU A 22 -6.35 -0.36 -1.14
C GLU A 22 -5.31 0.43 -1.94
N LEU A 23 -4.21 -0.21 -2.36
CA LEU A 23 -3.21 0.42 -3.22
C LEU A 23 -3.83 0.92 -4.52
N ASN A 24 -4.64 0.10 -5.19
CA ASN A 24 -5.34 0.48 -6.41
C ASN A 24 -6.28 1.67 -6.20
N THR A 25 -6.94 1.73 -5.04
CA THR A 25 -7.80 2.86 -4.67
C THR A 25 -6.99 4.14 -4.51
N ASP A 26 -5.85 4.08 -3.83
CA ASP A 26 -4.97 5.24 -3.64
C ASP A 26 -4.37 5.73 -4.97
N ILE A 27 -3.96 4.82 -5.85
CA ILE A 27 -3.48 5.15 -7.20
C ILE A 27 -4.57 5.91 -7.98
N LYS A 28 -5.80 5.42 -7.94
CA LYS A 28 -6.94 6.07 -8.63
C LYS A 28 -7.27 7.44 -8.06
N ASN A 29 -7.16 7.60 -6.74
CA ASN A 29 -7.46 8.86 -6.06
C ASN A 29 -6.35 9.92 -6.20
N ASN A 30 -5.15 9.52 -6.62
CA ASN A 30 -3.98 10.39 -6.73
C ASN A 30 -3.38 10.38 -8.15
N PRO A 31 -4.14 10.77 -9.18
CA PRO A 31 -3.63 10.78 -10.55
C PRO A 31 -2.44 11.75 -10.68
N GLY A 32 -1.39 11.31 -11.36
CA GLY A 32 -0.19 12.11 -11.61
C GLY A 32 0.87 12.08 -10.51
N LEU A 33 0.60 11.49 -9.34
CA LEU A 33 1.64 11.21 -8.36
C LEU A 33 2.46 9.99 -8.76
N LYS A 34 3.78 10.12 -8.66
CA LYS A 34 4.70 9.00 -8.86
C LYS A 34 4.71 8.12 -7.63
N TYR A 35 4.74 6.81 -7.86
CA TYR A 35 4.88 5.82 -6.81
C TYR A 35 5.79 4.68 -7.26
N GLU A 36 6.39 4.02 -6.29
CA GLU A 36 7.33 2.93 -6.47
C GLU A 36 7.07 1.87 -5.39
N ILE A 37 6.90 0.61 -5.80
CA ILE A 37 6.87 -0.51 -4.86
C ILE A 37 8.31 -0.77 -4.42
N VAL A 38 8.61 -0.52 -3.15
CA VAL A 38 9.95 -0.62 -2.58
C VAL A 38 10.14 -1.87 -1.71
N GLY A 39 9.07 -2.63 -1.49
CA GLY A 39 9.13 -3.90 -0.79
C GLY A 39 7.81 -4.66 -0.86
N TYR A 40 7.88 -5.98 -0.74
CA TYR A 40 6.72 -6.84 -0.60
C TYR A 40 7.04 -7.99 0.34
N SER A 41 6.02 -8.48 1.05
CA SER A 41 6.13 -9.63 1.93
C SER A 41 4.84 -10.45 1.85
N ILE A 42 4.97 -11.76 2.01
CA ILE A 42 3.85 -12.70 2.06
C ILE A 42 4.10 -13.63 3.24
N CYS A 43 3.12 -13.74 4.13
CA CYS A 43 3.15 -14.65 5.26
C CYS A 43 1.86 -15.47 5.31
N LYS A 44 1.95 -16.65 5.95
CA LYS A 44 0.76 -17.38 6.35
C LYS A 44 0.33 -16.88 7.72
N ASP A 45 -0.92 -16.48 7.83
CA ASP A 45 -1.58 -16.28 9.11
C ASP A 45 -2.09 -17.64 9.58
N GLU A 46 -1.42 -18.18 10.59
CA GLU A 46 -1.77 -19.48 11.19
C GLU A 46 -3.10 -19.46 11.94
N THR A 47 -3.55 -18.28 12.39
CA THR A 47 -4.80 -18.13 13.14
C THR A 47 -6.01 -18.27 12.22
N PHE A 48 -5.92 -17.68 11.04
CA PHE A 48 -7.03 -17.69 10.06
C PHE A 48 -6.83 -18.72 8.94
N CYS A 49 -5.70 -19.43 8.91
CA CYS A 49 -5.30 -20.31 7.81
C CYS A 49 -5.35 -19.59 6.44
N THR A 50 -4.95 -18.32 6.43
CA THR A 50 -4.97 -17.46 5.23
C THR A 50 -3.59 -16.94 4.89
N THR A 51 -3.35 -16.67 3.62
CA THR A 51 -2.16 -15.93 3.19
C THR A 51 -2.43 -14.44 3.31
N VAL A 52 -1.53 -13.71 3.97
CA VAL A 52 -1.57 -12.26 4.13
C VAL A 52 -0.39 -11.67 3.37
N SER A 53 -0.67 -10.68 2.53
CA SER A 53 0.36 -9.92 1.82
C SER A 53 0.53 -8.52 2.43
N SER A 54 1.75 -8.01 2.32
CA SER A 54 2.09 -6.62 2.63
C SER A 54 2.88 -6.03 1.47
N ILE A 55 2.55 -4.81 1.07
CA ILE A 55 3.20 -4.07 -0.01
C ILE A 55 3.66 -2.74 0.57
N LEU A 56 4.95 -2.43 0.46
CA LEU A 56 5.53 -1.17 0.87
C LEU A 56 5.71 -0.29 -0.37
N VAL A 57 5.08 0.89 -0.37
CA VAL A 57 5.09 1.81 -1.50
C VAL A 57 5.62 3.16 -1.08
N ARG A 58 6.59 3.65 -1.84
CA ARG A 58 7.12 5.00 -1.76
C ARG A 58 6.35 5.88 -2.75
N TRP A 59 5.82 6.99 -2.26
CA TRP A 59 5.09 7.99 -3.02
C TRP A 59 5.89 9.29 -3.07
N GLU A 60 5.94 9.93 -4.24
CA GLU A 60 6.39 11.32 -4.35
C GLU A 60 5.21 12.27 -4.11
N GLY A 61 5.34 13.15 -3.12
CA GLY A 61 4.30 14.07 -2.66
C GLY A 61 3.61 13.62 -1.38
N THR A 62 2.48 14.25 -1.09
CA THR A 62 1.60 13.95 0.05
C THR A 62 0.25 13.38 -0.42
N PRO A 63 0.19 12.14 -0.94
CA PRO A 63 -1.02 11.50 -1.49
C PRO A 63 -2.19 11.33 -0.50
N PHE A 64 -1.96 11.61 0.79
CA PHE A 64 -2.90 11.37 1.88
C PHE A 64 -3.31 12.65 2.64
N GLN A 65 -2.87 13.82 2.19
CA GLN A 65 -3.39 15.09 2.72
C GLN A 65 -4.71 15.41 2.01
N LYS A 66 -5.82 15.14 2.71
CA LYS A 66 -7.13 15.73 2.41
C LYS A 66 -7.44 16.79 3.45
#